data_AF-A0A376M731-F1
#
_entry.id   AF-A0A376M731-F1
#
_cell.length_a   1.000
_cell.length_b   1.000
_cell.length_c   1.000
_cell.angle_alpha   90.00
_cell.angle_beta   90.00
_cell.angle_gamma   90.00
#
_symmetry.space_group_name_H-M   'P 1'
#
loop_
_entity.id
_entity.type
_entity.pdbx_description
1 polymer ?
#
loop_
_entity_poly.entity_id
_entity_poly.type
_entity_poly.pdbx_seq_one_letter_code
_entity_poly.pdbx_strand_id
1 'polypeptide(L)'
;MKNPYFPTALGLYFNYLVHGMGVILMSLNMASLETLWHTNAAGVSIVISSLGIGRLSVLLFAGLLSDRFGRRPFIMLGMCCYMAFFFGILHTNNIIIAYVFGFLAGMANGFLDAGTYPSLMEAFPRSPGTANILIKAFVSSGQFLLPLIISLLVWAELWFGWSFMIAAGIMFINALFLYRCTFPPHPGRRLPVIKKTTRSTEHRCSIIDLASYTLYGYISMATFYLVSQWLAQYGQFVAGMSYTMSIKLLSIYTVGSLLCVFITAPLIRNTVRPTTLLMLYTFISFIALFTVCLHPTFYVVIIFAFVIGFTSA
;
A
#
# COMPACT_ATOMS: atom_id res chain seq x y z
N MET A 1 -17.11 -12.61 -24.10
CA MET A 1 -16.21 -11.72 -24.86
C MET A 1 -15.07 -11.30 -23.92
N LYS A 2 -13.83 -11.72 -24.19
CA LYS A 2 -12.67 -11.38 -23.34
C LYS A 2 -12.47 -9.88 -23.38
N ASN A 3 -12.53 -9.22 -22.23
CA ASN A 3 -12.34 -7.77 -22.12
C ASN A 3 -10.93 -7.42 -22.66
N PRO A 4 -10.79 -6.59 -23.71
CA PRO A 4 -9.48 -6.24 -24.27
C PRO A 4 -8.57 -5.52 -23.28
N TYR A 5 -9.14 -5.00 -22.18
CA TYR A 5 -8.41 -4.31 -21.11
C TYR A 5 -7.95 -5.24 -19.97
N PHE A 6 -8.27 -6.54 -20.03
CA PHE A 6 -7.79 -7.53 -19.06
C PHE A 6 -6.27 -7.57 -18.88
N PRO A 7 -5.43 -7.59 -19.95
CA PRO A 7 -3.97 -7.55 -19.78
C PRO A 7 -3.50 -6.25 -19.11
N THR A 8 -4.09 -5.10 -19.46
CA THR A 8 -3.79 -3.82 -18.81
C THR A 8 -4.13 -3.87 -17.32
N ALA A 9 -5.31 -4.39 -16.96
CA ALA A 9 -5.70 -4.55 -15.57
C ALA A 9 -4.74 -5.46 -14.79
N LEU A 10 -4.28 -6.56 -15.39
CA LEU A 10 -3.29 -7.44 -14.78
C LEU A 10 -1.98 -6.70 -14.49
N GLY A 11 -1.45 -5.95 -15.47
CA GLY A 11 -0.25 -5.15 -15.25
C GLY A 11 -0.42 -4.07 -14.18
N LEU A 12 -1.61 -3.46 -14.11
CA LEU A 12 -1.97 -2.52 -13.04
C LEU A 12 -1.98 -3.18 -11.65
N TYR A 13 -2.51 -4.39 -11.52
CA TYR A 13 -2.45 -5.14 -10.27
C TYR A 13 -1.02 -5.54 -9.89
N PHE A 14 -0.17 -5.92 -10.85
CA PHE A 14 1.24 -6.22 -10.61
C PHE A 14 2.03 -5.00 -10.10
N ASN A 15 1.70 -3.78 -10.56
CA ASN A 15 2.29 -2.57 -9.98
C ASN A 15 1.99 -2.46 -8.49
N TYR A 16 0.78 -2.84 -8.06
CA TYR A 16 0.42 -2.83 -6.64
C TYR A 16 1.06 -3.94 -5.82
N LEU A 17 1.43 -5.06 -6.45
CA LEU A 17 2.28 -6.07 -5.81
C LEU A 17 3.65 -5.48 -5.48
N VAL A 18 4.31 -4.85 -6.46
CA VAL A 18 5.61 -4.19 -6.23
C VAL A 18 5.48 -3.03 -5.25
N HIS A 19 4.39 -2.25 -5.34
CA HIS A 19 4.10 -1.19 -4.38
C HIS A 19 4.01 -1.74 -2.95
N GLY A 20 3.26 -2.83 -2.75
CA GLY A 20 3.15 -3.51 -1.47
C GLY A 20 4.50 -3.93 -0.91
N MET A 21 5.39 -4.45 -1.74
CA MET A 21 6.78 -4.70 -1.36
C MET A 21 7.47 -3.39 -0.96
N GLY A 22 7.50 -2.40 -1.85
CA GLY A 22 8.25 -1.14 -1.68
C GLY A 22 7.90 -0.36 -0.41
N VAL A 23 6.64 -0.40 0.04
CA VAL A 23 6.19 0.29 1.25
C VAL A 23 6.89 -0.23 2.51
N ILE A 24 7.06 -1.54 2.65
CA ILE A 24 7.65 -2.18 3.85
C ILE A 24 9.15 -2.50 3.66
N LEU A 25 9.69 -2.23 2.48
CA LEU A 25 11.01 -2.69 2.08
C LEU A 25 12.14 -1.99 2.84
N MET A 26 11.96 -0.70 3.12
CA MET A 26 12.89 0.07 3.97
C MET A 26 12.82 -0.38 5.43
N SER A 27 11.62 -0.61 5.97
CA SER A 27 11.48 -1.00 7.37
C SER A 27 12.09 -2.38 7.62
N LEU A 28 11.85 -3.38 6.76
CA LEU A 28 12.41 -4.72 6.95
C LEU A 28 13.94 -4.79 6.82
N ASN A 29 14.54 -3.88 6.05
CA ASN A 29 15.99 -3.77 5.87
C ASN A 29 16.63 -2.65 6.72
N MET A 30 15.91 -2.15 7.74
CA MET A 30 16.33 -0.98 8.53
C MET A 30 17.75 -1.13 9.09
N ALA A 31 18.09 -2.26 9.71
CA ALA A 31 19.43 -2.50 10.25
C ALA A 31 20.55 -2.44 9.20
N SER A 32 20.27 -2.84 7.96
CA SER A 32 21.24 -2.77 6.86
C SER A 32 21.33 -1.37 6.25
N LEU A 33 20.23 -0.61 6.28
CA LEU A 33 20.22 0.79 5.83
C LEU A 33 20.88 1.73 6.84
N GLU A 34 20.77 1.43 8.14
CA GLU A 34 21.50 2.14 9.20
C GLU A 34 23.01 2.10 8.98
N THR A 35 23.55 0.93 8.66
CA THR A 35 24.98 0.75 8.39
C THR A 35 25.39 1.40 7.06
N LEU A 36 24.57 1.28 6.01
CA LEU A 36 24.83 1.88 4.69
C LEU A 36 24.89 3.41 4.72
N TRP A 37 23.98 4.05 5.48
CA TRP A 37 23.87 5.51 5.54
C TRP A 37 24.60 6.13 6.72
N HIS A 38 25.33 5.32 7.52
CA HIS A 38 26.00 5.75 8.74
C HIS A 38 25.07 6.52 9.70
N THR A 39 23.86 5.99 9.90
CA THR A 39 22.80 6.62 10.69
C THR A 39 22.25 5.65 11.74
N ASN A 40 21.33 6.12 12.58
CA ASN A 40 20.55 5.31 13.49
C ASN A 40 19.13 5.03 12.96
N ALA A 41 18.37 4.22 13.69
CA ALA A 41 16.98 3.89 13.39
C ALA A 41 16.11 5.15 13.16
N ALA A 42 16.30 6.21 13.96
CA ALA A 42 15.54 7.44 13.80
C ALA A 42 15.77 8.09 12.42
N GLY A 43 17.00 8.08 11.92
CA GLY A 43 17.31 8.56 10.57
C GLY A 43 16.61 7.75 9.47
N VAL A 44 16.61 6.41 9.57
CA VAL A 44 15.87 5.56 8.62
C VAL A 44 14.36 5.82 8.71
N SER A 45 13.81 6.03 9.91
CA SER A 45 12.40 6.41 10.12
C SER A 45 12.04 7.74 9.44
N ILE A 46 12.94 8.71 9.43
CA ILE A 46 12.75 9.99 8.73
C ILE A 46 12.64 9.74 7.21
N VAL A 47 13.49 8.87 6.66
CA VAL A 47 13.42 8.48 5.24
C VAL A 47 12.11 7.73 4.94
N ILE A 48 11.66 6.81 5.81
CA ILE A 48 10.37 6.13 5.64
C ILE A 48 9.20 7.13 5.66
N SER A 49 9.26 8.14 6.53
CA SER A 49 8.23 9.18 6.65
C SER A 49 8.11 10.03 5.39
N SER A 50 9.23 10.26 4.68
CA SER A 50 9.26 11.02 3.41
C SER A 50 8.37 10.39 2.33
N LEU A 51 8.19 9.07 2.35
CA LEU A 51 7.28 8.35 1.44
C LEU A 51 5.83 8.80 1.65
N GLY A 52 5.40 8.92 2.91
CA GLY A 52 4.06 9.43 3.24
C GLY A 52 3.86 10.87 2.76
N ILE A 53 4.86 11.72 2.96
CA ILE A 53 4.85 13.13 2.53
C ILE A 53 4.76 13.22 1.01
N GLY A 54 5.62 12.50 0.27
CA GLY A 54 5.62 12.51 -1.20
C GLY A 54 4.30 12.06 -1.80
N ARG A 55 3.63 11.07 -1.19
CA ARG A 55 2.31 10.62 -1.61
C ARG A 55 1.27 11.73 -1.46
N LEU A 56 1.18 12.33 -0.27
CA LEU A 56 0.19 13.37 0.02
C LEU A 56 0.40 14.62 -0.85
N SER A 57 1.65 15.02 -1.08
CA SER A 57 1.97 16.20 -1.88
C SER A 57 1.52 16.07 -3.34
N VAL A 58 1.62 14.87 -3.92
CA VAL A 58 1.42 14.67 -5.37
C VAL A 58 0.04 14.13 -5.71
N LEU A 59 -0.62 13.37 -4.83
CA LEU A 59 -1.85 12.65 -5.15
C LEU A 59 -2.95 13.55 -5.75
N LEU A 60 -3.20 14.73 -5.14
CA LEU A 60 -4.23 15.65 -5.60
C LEU A 60 -3.94 16.20 -7.01
N PHE A 61 -2.71 16.67 -7.22
CA PHE A 61 -2.30 17.22 -8.51
C PHE A 61 -2.21 16.15 -9.59
N ALA A 62 -1.66 14.98 -9.26
CA ALA A 62 -1.57 13.84 -10.15
C ALA A 62 -2.94 13.38 -10.63
N GLY A 63 -3.96 13.36 -9.76
CA GLY A 63 -5.34 13.06 -10.16
C GLY A 63 -5.86 14.01 -11.23
N LEU A 64 -5.80 15.32 -10.95
CA LEU A 64 -6.26 16.37 -11.88
C LEU A 64 -5.50 16.36 -13.22
N LEU A 65 -4.19 16.13 -13.18
CA LEU A 65 -3.39 16.10 -14.40
C LEU A 65 -3.57 14.77 -15.17
N SER A 66 -3.74 13.64 -14.49
CA SER A 66 -4.02 12.32 -15.09
C SER A 66 -5.32 12.34 -15.89
N ASP A 67 -6.33 13.06 -15.39
CA ASP A 67 -7.59 13.27 -16.10
C ASP A 67 -7.47 14.23 -17.30
N ARG A 68 -6.41 15.05 -17.37
CA ARG A 68 -6.19 15.99 -18.48
C ARG A 68 -5.28 15.43 -19.57
N PHE A 69 -4.16 14.82 -19.18
CA PHE A 69 -3.11 14.34 -20.09
C PHE A 69 -3.21 12.84 -20.39
N GLY A 70 -4.21 12.17 -19.81
CA GLY A 70 -4.41 10.73 -19.93
C GLY A 70 -3.66 9.94 -18.86
N ARG A 71 -4.12 8.72 -18.58
CA ARG A 71 -3.69 7.93 -17.42
C ARG A 71 -2.39 7.16 -17.63
N ARG A 72 -2.10 6.76 -18.88
CA ARG A 72 -0.91 5.97 -19.23
C ARG A 72 0.41 6.69 -18.87
N PRO A 73 0.61 7.98 -19.20
CA PRO A 73 1.82 8.72 -18.81
C PRO A 73 2.04 8.74 -17.29
N PHE A 74 0.99 8.89 -16.49
CA PHE A 74 1.09 8.92 -15.03
C PHE A 74 1.51 7.57 -14.45
N ILE A 75 0.96 6.47 -14.96
CA ILE A 75 1.35 5.13 -14.51
C ILE A 75 2.81 4.83 -14.89
N MET A 76 3.24 5.21 -16.10
CA MET A 76 4.63 5.06 -16.55
C MET A 76 5.58 5.91 -15.71
N LEU A 77 5.22 7.16 -15.43
CA LEU A 77 5.99 8.06 -14.57
C LEU A 77 6.13 7.48 -13.16
N GLY A 78 5.04 6.95 -12.59
CA GLY A 78 5.06 6.26 -11.29
C GLY A 78 6.02 5.06 -11.29
N MET A 79 6.02 4.23 -12.33
CA MET A 79 6.97 3.12 -12.46
C MET A 79 8.42 3.59 -12.57
N CYS A 80 8.69 4.66 -13.33
CA CYS A 80 10.03 5.26 -13.41
C CYS A 80 10.50 5.82 -12.06
N CYS A 81 9.63 6.50 -11.32
CA CYS A 81 9.93 7.00 -9.97
C CYS A 81 10.23 5.85 -8.99
N TYR A 82 9.48 4.73 -9.05
CA TYR A 82 9.76 3.54 -8.25
C TYR A 82 11.10 2.90 -8.60
N MET A 83 11.43 2.80 -9.89
CA MET A 83 12.73 2.31 -10.32
C MET A 83 13.87 3.18 -9.77
N ALA A 84 13.76 4.50 -9.93
CA ALA A 84 14.75 5.43 -9.37
C ALA A 84 14.89 5.29 -7.84
N PHE A 85 13.79 5.04 -7.12
CA PHE A 85 13.84 4.73 -5.69
C PHE A 85 14.61 3.44 -5.39
N PHE A 86 14.28 2.32 -6.05
CA PHE A 86 14.90 1.02 -5.74
C PHE A 86 16.41 1.03 -6.00
N PHE A 87 16.86 1.64 -7.10
CA PHE A 87 18.30 1.77 -7.39
C PHE A 87 18.95 2.85 -6.53
N GLY A 88 18.29 4.00 -6.35
CA GLY A 88 18.83 5.17 -5.67
C GLY A 88 19.11 4.93 -4.19
N ILE A 89 18.22 4.23 -3.49
CA ILE A 89 18.42 3.92 -2.06
C ILE A 89 19.64 3.02 -1.82
N LEU A 90 19.93 2.09 -2.72
CA LEU A 90 21.07 1.19 -2.58
C LEU A 90 22.41 1.87 -2.88
N HIS A 91 22.43 2.87 -3.75
CA HIS A 91 23.66 3.53 -4.19
C HIS A 91 24.01 4.77 -3.35
N THR A 92 23.09 5.26 -2.52
CA THR A 92 23.33 6.42 -1.69
C THR A 92 23.90 6.02 -0.32
N ASN A 93 24.93 6.76 0.11
CA ASN A 93 25.47 6.70 1.47
C ASN A 93 25.05 7.92 2.31
N ASN A 94 24.27 8.85 1.73
CA ASN A 94 23.83 10.07 2.40
C ASN A 94 22.32 10.04 2.67
N ILE A 95 21.95 10.27 3.92
CA ILE A 95 20.56 10.29 4.39
C ILE A 95 19.69 11.33 3.69
N ILE A 96 20.24 12.49 3.31
CA ILE A 96 19.50 13.55 2.62
C ILE A 96 19.10 13.07 1.22
N ILE A 97 20.03 12.42 0.52
CA ILE A 97 19.76 11.84 -0.80
C ILE A 97 18.79 10.66 -0.67
N ALA A 98 18.93 9.83 0.37
CA ALA A 98 17.97 8.78 0.68
C ALA A 98 16.56 9.34 0.94
N TYR A 99 16.44 10.46 1.64
CA TYR A 99 15.17 11.17 1.86
C TYR A 99 14.54 11.63 0.54
N VAL A 100 15.33 12.16 -0.39
CA VAL A 100 14.83 12.54 -1.73
C VAL A 100 14.31 11.32 -2.49
N PHE A 101 15.00 10.18 -2.43
CA PHE A 101 14.52 8.93 -3.04
C PHE A 101 13.27 8.38 -2.34
N GLY A 102 13.19 8.46 -1.01
CA GLY A 102 11.98 8.09 -0.26
C GLY A 102 10.79 8.98 -0.62
N PHE A 103 11.01 10.29 -0.75
CA PHE A 103 10.00 11.22 -1.25
C PHE A 103 9.55 10.85 -2.67
N LEU A 104 10.50 10.51 -3.56
CA LEU A 104 10.22 10.05 -4.92
C LEU A 104 9.37 8.76 -4.94
N ALA A 105 9.59 7.83 -4.02
CA ALA A 105 8.73 6.65 -3.85
C ALA A 105 7.32 7.00 -3.41
N GLY A 106 7.18 8.04 -2.57
CA GLY A 106 5.90 8.62 -2.22
C GLY A 106 5.17 9.19 -3.43
N MET A 107 5.86 10.00 -4.25
CA MET A 107 5.32 10.54 -5.50
C MET A 107 4.91 9.42 -6.46
N ALA A 108 5.73 8.38 -6.57
CA ALA A 108 5.47 7.21 -7.40
C ALA A 108 4.13 6.55 -7.03
N ASN A 109 3.87 6.39 -5.73
CA ASN A 109 2.59 5.92 -5.23
C ASN A 109 1.42 6.82 -5.68
N GLY A 110 1.55 8.14 -5.48
CA GLY A 110 0.53 9.11 -5.90
C GLY A 110 0.22 9.06 -7.39
N PHE A 111 1.23 8.90 -8.25
CA PHE A 111 1.06 8.77 -9.69
C PHE A 111 0.40 7.45 -10.09
N LEU A 112 0.76 6.34 -9.45
CA LEU A 112 0.11 5.05 -9.68
C LEU A 112 -1.35 5.09 -9.25
N ASP A 113 -1.67 5.64 -8.07
CA ASP A 113 -3.03 5.78 -7.56
C ASP A 113 -3.91 6.61 -8.51
N ALA A 114 -3.42 7.77 -8.93
CA ALA A 114 -4.13 8.68 -9.83
C ALA A 114 -4.45 8.07 -11.21
N GLY A 115 -3.61 7.17 -11.70
CA GLY A 115 -3.83 6.52 -13.00
C GLY A 115 -4.58 5.19 -12.89
N THR A 116 -4.31 4.40 -11.87
CA THR A 116 -4.72 3.00 -11.79
C THR A 116 -6.14 2.81 -11.31
N TYR A 117 -6.54 3.47 -10.22
CA TYR A 117 -7.90 3.36 -9.68
C TYR A 117 -8.94 3.72 -10.75
N PRO A 118 -8.85 4.87 -11.44
CA PRO A 118 -9.80 5.21 -12.49
C PRO A 118 -9.75 4.21 -13.67
N SER A 119 -8.55 3.77 -14.08
CA SER A 119 -8.40 2.82 -15.19
C SER A 119 -9.03 1.45 -14.91
N LEU A 120 -8.92 0.96 -13.67
CA LEU A 120 -9.53 -0.30 -13.25
C LEU A 120 -11.06 -0.17 -13.13
N MET A 121 -11.55 0.94 -12.59
CA MET A 121 -12.99 1.20 -12.48
C MET A 121 -13.65 1.32 -13.87
N GLU A 122 -12.97 1.93 -14.84
CA GLU A 122 -13.45 1.98 -16.23
C GLU A 122 -13.31 0.67 -16.99
N ALA A 123 -12.27 -0.13 -16.70
CA ALA A 123 -12.12 -1.45 -17.29
C ALA A 123 -13.19 -2.45 -16.78
N PHE A 124 -13.65 -2.28 -15.53
CA PHE A 124 -14.65 -3.16 -14.89
C PHE A 124 -15.84 -2.38 -14.27
N PRO A 125 -16.66 -1.71 -15.10
CA PRO A 125 -17.74 -0.85 -14.61
C PRO A 125 -18.88 -1.62 -13.93
N ARG A 126 -19.02 -2.92 -14.21
CA ARG A 126 -20.04 -3.78 -13.60
C ARG A 126 -19.70 -4.20 -12.15
N SER A 127 -18.44 -4.06 -11.73
CA SER A 127 -17.98 -4.53 -10.42
C SER A 127 -16.79 -3.72 -9.89
N PRO A 128 -16.93 -2.39 -9.72
CA PRO A 128 -15.82 -1.52 -9.29
C PRO A 128 -15.33 -1.87 -7.87
N GLY A 129 -16.23 -2.31 -6.98
CA GLY A 129 -15.87 -2.75 -5.63
C GLY A 129 -14.93 -3.95 -5.65
N THR A 130 -15.19 -4.95 -6.49
CA THR A 130 -14.33 -6.13 -6.65
C THR A 130 -12.95 -5.76 -7.21
N ALA A 131 -12.89 -4.81 -8.15
CA ALA A 131 -11.62 -4.32 -8.69
C ALA A 131 -10.76 -3.66 -7.60
N ASN A 132 -11.37 -2.84 -6.74
CA ASN A 132 -10.68 -2.21 -5.61
C ASN A 132 -10.19 -3.24 -4.57
N ILE A 133 -11.05 -4.22 -4.24
CA ILE A 133 -10.68 -5.31 -3.32
C ILE A 133 -9.47 -6.08 -3.88
N LEU A 134 -9.42 -6.30 -5.19
CA LEU A 134 -8.32 -7.02 -5.83
C LEU A 134 -7.01 -6.22 -5.79
N ILE A 135 -7.04 -4.88 -5.89
CA ILE A 135 -5.85 -4.04 -5.66
C ILE A 135 -5.25 -4.36 -4.29
N LYS A 136 -6.09 -4.37 -3.24
CA LYS A 136 -5.65 -4.67 -1.87
C LYS A 136 -5.06 -6.08 -1.76
N ALA A 137 -5.66 -7.08 -2.40
CA ALA A 137 -5.13 -8.43 -2.41
C ALA A 137 -3.72 -8.52 -3.05
N PHE A 138 -3.46 -7.76 -4.12
CA PHE A 138 -2.12 -7.68 -4.72
C PHE A 138 -1.12 -6.94 -3.83
N VAL A 139 -1.52 -5.83 -3.18
CA VAL A 139 -0.69 -5.14 -2.18
C VAL A 139 -0.30 -6.11 -1.05
N SER A 140 -1.27 -6.79 -0.46
CA SER A 140 -1.03 -7.75 0.62
C SER A 140 -0.19 -8.94 0.17
N SER A 141 -0.32 -9.37 -1.09
CA SER A 141 0.51 -10.42 -1.68
C SER A 141 1.97 -9.97 -1.82
N GLY A 142 2.23 -8.73 -2.25
CA GLY A 142 3.57 -8.14 -2.25
C GLY A 142 4.18 -8.07 -0.85
N GLN A 143 3.37 -7.62 0.12
CA GLN A 143 3.78 -7.56 1.53
C GLN A 143 4.04 -8.94 2.14
N PHE A 144 3.36 -9.99 1.67
CA PHE A 144 3.57 -11.37 2.09
C PHE A 144 4.87 -11.96 1.51
N LEU A 145 5.12 -11.72 0.22
CA LEU A 145 6.27 -12.26 -0.49
C LEU A 145 7.59 -11.66 -0.02
N LEU A 146 7.61 -10.36 0.33
CA LEU A 146 8.87 -9.69 0.64
C LEU A 146 9.59 -10.25 1.89
N PRO A 147 8.94 -10.45 3.05
CA PRO A 147 9.60 -11.09 4.20
C PRO A 147 10.13 -12.49 3.89
N LEU A 148 9.45 -13.25 3.02
CA LEU A 148 9.93 -14.56 2.58
C LEU A 148 11.21 -14.43 1.75
N ILE A 149 11.25 -13.49 0.81
CA ILE A 149 12.45 -13.17 0.02
C ILE A 149 13.60 -12.77 0.95
N ILE A 150 13.36 -11.85 1.89
CA ILE A 150 14.39 -11.41 2.84
C ILE A 150 14.85 -12.57 3.73
N SER A 151 13.94 -13.40 4.22
CA SER A 151 14.29 -14.58 5.02
C SER A 151 15.17 -15.57 4.23
N LEU A 152 14.93 -15.75 2.93
CA LEU A 152 15.75 -16.60 2.06
C LEU A 152 17.12 -15.97 1.81
N LEU A 153 17.20 -14.66 1.60
CA LEU A 153 18.46 -13.93 1.42
C LEU A 153 19.35 -14.05 2.67
N VAL A 154 18.76 -13.89 3.86
CA VAL A 154 19.46 -14.04 5.14
C VAL A 154 19.95 -15.47 5.33
N TRP A 155 19.11 -16.46 5.02
CA TRP A 155 19.49 -17.88 5.13
C TRP A 155 20.63 -18.26 4.17
N ALA A 156 20.65 -17.70 2.96
CA ALA A 156 21.69 -17.91 1.96
C ALA A 156 22.90 -16.98 2.12
N GLU A 157 22.96 -16.15 3.18
CA GLU A 157 23.99 -15.14 3.44
C GLU A 157 24.23 -14.19 2.24
N LEU A 158 23.18 -13.90 1.47
CA LEU A 158 23.22 -13.02 0.32
C LEU A 158 23.07 -11.56 0.73
N TRP A 159 23.58 -10.66 -0.11
CA TRP A 159 23.47 -9.21 0.10
C TRP A 159 22.00 -8.74 0.16
N PHE A 160 21.64 -7.98 1.19
CA PHE A 160 20.26 -7.51 1.42
C PHE A 160 19.68 -6.71 0.24
N GLY A 161 20.54 -6.05 -0.55
CA GLY A 161 20.15 -5.27 -1.72
C GLY A 161 19.46 -6.10 -2.82
N TRP A 162 19.61 -7.43 -2.82
CA TRP A 162 18.84 -8.30 -3.70
C TRP A 162 17.32 -8.17 -3.49
N SER A 163 16.85 -7.83 -2.29
CA SER A 163 15.43 -7.60 -2.03
C SER A 163 14.88 -6.40 -2.83
N PHE A 164 15.66 -5.32 -2.93
CA PHE A 164 15.37 -4.14 -3.75
C PHE A 164 15.48 -4.47 -5.25
N MET A 165 16.52 -5.21 -5.65
CA MET A 165 16.77 -5.56 -7.05
C MET A 165 15.69 -6.49 -7.62
N ILE A 166 15.19 -7.43 -6.83
CA ILE A 166 14.07 -8.31 -7.23
C ILE A 166 12.81 -7.47 -7.46
N ALA A 167 12.47 -6.56 -6.53
CA ALA A 167 11.33 -5.66 -6.68
C ALA A 167 11.47 -4.76 -7.93
N ALA A 168 12.66 -4.22 -8.17
CA ALA A 168 12.97 -3.44 -9.37
C ALA A 168 12.85 -4.28 -10.65
N GLY A 169 13.32 -5.52 -10.65
CA GLY A 169 13.21 -6.44 -11.79
C GLY A 169 11.76 -6.75 -12.15
N ILE A 170 10.92 -7.05 -11.14
CA ILE A 170 9.48 -7.27 -11.33
C ILE A 170 8.83 -6.00 -11.91
N MET A 171 9.15 -4.83 -11.36
CA MET A 171 8.63 -3.55 -11.85
C MET A 171 9.03 -3.27 -13.30
N PHE A 172 10.29 -3.54 -13.66
CA PHE A 172 10.82 -3.33 -15.00
C PHE A 172 10.15 -4.24 -16.03
N ILE A 173 10.02 -5.52 -15.72
CA ILE A 173 9.31 -6.49 -16.58
C ILE A 173 7.85 -6.04 -16.76
N ASN A 174 7.20 -5.60 -15.68
CA ASN A 174 5.83 -5.11 -15.74
C ASN A 174 5.70 -3.81 -16.55
N ALA A 175 6.68 -2.91 -16.47
CA ALA A 175 6.72 -1.69 -17.27
C ALA A 175 6.85 -2.01 -18.77
N LEU A 176 7.70 -2.96 -19.15
CA LEU A 176 7.81 -3.44 -20.54
C LEU A 176 6.50 -4.08 -21.03
N PHE A 177 5.84 -4.85 -20.17
CA PHE A 177 4.53 -5.45 -20.48
C PHE A 177 3.46 -4.37 -20.70
N LEU A 178 3.31 -3.44 -19.75
CA LEU A 178 2.36 -2.33 -19.84
C LEU A 178 2.67 -1.37 -20.99
N TYR A 179 3.93 -1.27 -21.43
CA TYR A 179 4.28 -0.47 -22.60
C TYR A 179 3.63 -1.02 -23.87
N ARG A 180 3.45 -2.35 -23.97
CA ARG A 180 2.78 -3.01 -25.10
C ARG A 180 1.25 -3.08 -24.95
N CYS A 181 0.70 -2.81 -23.78
CA CYS A 181 -0.74 -2.90 -23.53
C CYS A 181 -1.50 -1.64 -23.98
N THR A 182 -2.70 -1.85 -24.51
CA THR A 182 -3.64 -0.77 -24.84
C THR A 182 -4.41 -0.34 -23.59
N PHE A 183 -4.28 0.94 -23.25
CA PHE A 183 -5.09 1.53 -22.18
C PHE A 183 -6.52 1.78 -22.65
N PRO A 184 -7.52 1.66 -21.76
CA PRO A 184 -8.89 2.03 -22.10
C PRO A 184 -8.92 3.48 -22.62
N PRO A 185 -9.63 3.73 -23.75
CA PRO A 185 -9.73 5.07 -24.30
C PRO A 185 -10.35 5.97 -23.24
N HIS A 186 -9.61 7.03 -22.92
CA HIS A 186 -10.11 8.11 -22.08
C HIS A 186 -11.44 8.58 -22.70
N PRO A 187 -12.56 8.67 -21.97
CA PRO A 187 -13.70 9.41 -22.44
C PRO A 187 -13.24 10.87 -22.54
N GLY A 188 -12.65 11.23 -23.68
CA GLY A 188 -12.11 12.55 -23.92
C GLY A 188 -13.20 13.55 -23.63
N ARG A 189 -13.00 14.36 -22.59
CA ARG A 189 -13.81 15.51 -22.19
C ARG A 189 -15.27 15.46 -22.68
N ARG A 190 -16.00 14.39 -22.37
CA ARG A 190 -17.40 14.61 -22.04
C ARG A 190 -17.33 15.13 -20.62
N LEU A 191 -17.13 16.45 -20.49
CA LEU A 191 -17.89 17.16 -19.47
C LEU A 191 -19.29 16.53 -19.60
N PRO A 192 -19.80 15.81 -18.59
CA PRO A 192 -21.23 15.63 -18.59
C PRO A 192 -21.73 17.07 -18.73
N VAL A 193 -22.48 17.35 -19.79
CA VAL A 193 -23.44 18.43 -19.69
C VAL A 193 -24.23 18.00 -18.47
N ILE A 194 -23.84 18.52 -17.32
CA ILE A 194 -24.62 18.47 -16.11
C ILE A 194 -25.83 19.28 -16.57
N LYS A 195 -26.82 18.59 -17.15
CA LYS A 195 -28.19 19.03 -17.03
C LYS A 195 -28.33 19.16 -15.52
N LYS A 196 -28.22 20.39 -15.03
CA LYS A 196 -28.71 20.79 -13.73
C LYS A 196 -30.20 20.47 -13.75
N THR A 197 -30.53 19.20 -13.57
CA THR A 197 -31.77 18.84 -12.92
C THR A 197 -31.48 19.12 -11.46
N THR A 198 -31.60 20.40 -11.10
CA THR A 198 -31.61 20.88 -9.73
C THR A 198 -32.82 20.24 -9.05
N ARG A 199 -32.64 19.02 -8.55
CA ARG A 199 -33.19 18.63 -7.27
C ARG A 199 -32.00 18.58 -6.33
N SER A 200 -31.59 19.76 -5.88
CA SER A 200 -30.84 19.92 -4.65
C SER A 200 -31.74 19.41 -3.53
N THR A 201 -31.69 18.12 -3.23
CA THR A 201 -31.81 17.73 -1.84
C THR A 201 -30.58 18.31 -1.18
N GLU A 202 -30.75 19.41 -0.44
CA GLU A 202 -29.75 19.89 0.51
C GLU A 202 -29.53 18.77 1.53
N HIS A 203 -28.70 17.79 1.19
CA HIS A 203 -27.99 17.04 2.21
C HIS A 203 -27.02 18.06 2.82
N ARG A 204 -27.48 18.73 3.87
CA ARG A 204 -26.61 19.36 4.87
C ARG A 204 -25.77 18.22 5.46
N CYS A 205 -24.74 17.79 4.75
CA CYS A 205 -23.68 17.01 5.36
C CYS A 205 -23.10 17.96 6.41
N SER A 206 -23.45 17.71 7.67
CA SER A 206 -22.99 18.55 8.76
C SER A 206 -21.47 18.59 8.68
N ILE A 207 -20.86 19.76 8.81
CA ILE A 207 -19.40 19.91 8.85
C ILE A 207 -18.81 18.95 9.90
N ILE A 208 -19.60 18.67 10.95
CA ILE A 208 -19.30 17.70 12.01
C ILE A 208 -19.22 16.27 11.46
N ASP A 209 -20.14 15.84 10.60
CA ASP A 209 -20.11 14.49 10.01
C ASP A 209 -18.91 14.34 9.08
N LEU A 210 -18.65 15.34 8.24
CA LEU A 210 -17.50 15.35 7.33
C LEU A 210 -16.18 15.31 8.12
N ALA A 211 -16.06 16.13 9.17
CA ALA A 211 -14.89 16.14 10.04
C ALA A 211 -14.70 14.80 10.75
N SER A 212 -15.79 14.21 11.27
CA SER A 212 -15.76 12.92 11.98
C SER A 212 -15.31 11.78 11.06
N TYR A 213 -15.87 11.68 9.85
CA TYR A 213 -15.47 10.64 8.89
C TYR A 213 -14.04 10.83 8.40
N THR A 214 -13.59 12.07 8.18
CA THR A 214 -12.22 12.36 7.75
C THR A 214 -11.22 12.02 8.85
N LEU A 215 -11.50 12.42 10.10
CA LEU A 215 -10.67 12.13 11.25
C LEU A 215 -10.59 10.61 11.49
N TYR A 216 -11.72 9.93 11.45
CA TYR A 216 -11.79 8.47 11.56
C TYR A 216 -10.96 7.78 10.48
N GLY A 217 -11.12 8.19 9.22
CA GLY A 217 -10.35 7.63 8.10
C GLY A 217 -8.84 7.86 8.25
N TYR A 218 -8.45 9.06 8.70
CA TYR A 218 -7.05 9.37 8.98
C TYR A 218 -6.48 8.52 10.12
N ILE A 219 -7.15 8.46 11.27
CA ILE A 219 -6.68 7.69 12.44
C ILE A 219 -6.60 6.20 12.10
N SER A 220 -7.63 5.65 11.44
CA SER A 220 -7.66 4.25 11.03
C SER A 220 -6.50 3.93 10.08
N MET A 221 -6.33 4.73 9.02
CA MET A 221 -5.24 4.56 8.06
C MET A 221 -3.86 4.69 8.72
N ALA A 222 -3.67 5.71 9.56
CA ALA A 222 -2.42 5.92 10.28
C ALA A 222 -2.08 4.75 11.20
N THR A 223 -3.08 4.22 11.91
CA THR A 223 -2.91 3.09 12.83
C THR A 223 -2.46 1.83 12.08
N PHE A 224 -3.19 1.43 11.03
CA PHE A 224 -2.84 0.24 10.27
C PHE A 224 -1.51 0.39 9.53
N TYR A 225 -1.25 1.57 8.98
CA TYR A 225 0.02 1.86 8.31
C TYR A 225 1.19 1.75 9.30
N LEU A 226 1.07 2.36 10.49
CA LEU A 226 2.11 2.32 11.53
C LEU A 226 2.36 0.89 11.99
N VAL A 227 1.31 0.11 12.26
CA VAL A 227 1.47 -1.31 12.62
C VAL A 227 2.18 -2.05 11.48
N SER A 228 1.74 -1.93 10.23
CA SER A 228 2.38 -2.64 9.10
C SER A 228 3.86 -2.30 8.91
N GLN A 229 4.25 -1.05 9.19
CA GLN A 229 5.63 -0.58 9.05
C GLN A 229 6.54 -1.10 10.16
N TRP A 230 6.05 -1.09 11.40
CA TRP A 230 6.87 -1.28 12.60
C TRP A 230 6.65 -2.63 13.29
N LEU A 231 5.75 -3.48 12.78
CA LEU A 231 5.41 -4.76 13.39
C LEU A 231 6.64 -5.66 13.60
N ALA A 232 7.54 -5.70 12.62
CA ALA A 232 8.76 -6.51 12.72
C ALA A 232 9.71 -5.96 13.80
N GLN A 233 9.93 -4.65 13.84
CA GLN A 233 10.76 -4.00 14.84
C GLN A 233 10.17 -4.16 16.25
N TYR A 234 8.85 -4.05 16.38
CA TYR A 234 8.15 -4.27 17.64
C TYR A 234 8.37 -5.70 18.14
N GLY A 235 8.21 -6.71 17.28
CA GLY A 235 8.50 -8.10 17.61
C GLY A 235 9.95 -8.31 18.06
N GLN A 236 10.91 -7.70 17.35
CA GLN A 236 12.33 -7.86 17.65
C GLN A 236 12.76 -7.17 18.94
N PHE A 237 12.48 -5.87 19.07
CA PHE A 237 13.03 -5.04 20.14
C PHE A 237 12.17 -5.07 21.42
N VAL A 238 10.86 -5.26 21.30
CA VAL A 238 9.95 -5.23 22.46
C VAL A 238 9.63 -6.66 22.94
N ALA A 239 9.31 -7.57 22.02
CA ALA A 239 8.98 -8.96 22.37
C ALA A 239 10.20 -9.91 22.40
N GLY A 240 11.40 -9.42 22.08
CA GLY A 240 12.65 -10.19 22.13
C GLY A 240 12.73 -11.31 21.08
N MET A 241 11.98 -11.22 19.98
CA MET A 241 11.97 -12.23 18.92
C MET A 241 13.26 -12.17 18.09
N SER A 242 13.71 -13.32 17.59
CA SER A 242 14.81 -13.35 16.62
C SER A 242 14.41 -12.60 15.34
N TYR A 243 15.40 -12.00 14.64
CA TYR A 243 15.14 -11.23 13.42
C TYR A 243 14.30 -12.00 12.39
N THR A 244 14.61 -13.28 12.16
CA THR A 244 13.88 -14.13 11.21
C THR A 244 12.44 -14.42 11.63
N MET A 245 12.13 -14.45 12.92
CA MET A 245 10.76 -14.61 13.42
C MET A 245 10.00 -13.29 13.38
N SER A 246 10.68 -12.18 13.67
CA SER A 246 10.11 -10.83 13.64
C SER A 246 9.63 -10.43 12.24
N ILE A 247 10.42 -10.67 11.20
CA ILE A 247 10.00 -10.37 9.83
C ILE A 247 8.82 -11.25 9.37
N LYS A 248 8.71 -12.49 9.90
CA LYS A 248 7.57 -13.39 9.60
C LYS A 248 6.25 -12.90 10.19
N LEU A 249 6.25 -12.04 11.23
CA LEU A 249 5.02 -11.44 11.75
C LEU A 249 4.26 -10.67 10.66
N LEU A 250 4.98 -10.05 9.72
CA LEU A 250 4.35 -9.33 8.62
C LEU A 250 3.70 -10.29 7.61
N SER A 251 4.29 -11.46 7.38
CA SER A 251 3.62 -12.53 6.62
C SER A 251 2.35 -13.02 7.33
N ILE A 252 2.36 -13.12 8.67
CA ILE A 252 1.14 -13.48 9.44
C ILE A 252 0.06 -12.39 9.34
N TYR A 253 0.46 -11.12 9.45
CA TYR A 253 -0.43 -9.96 9.27
C TYR A 253 -1.09 -9.96 7.88
N THR A 254 -0.31 -10.19 6.83
CA THR A 254 -0.82 -10.22 5.45
C THR A 254 -1.72 -11.42 5.18
N VAL A 255 -1.46 -12.58 5.77
CA VAL A 255 -2.39 -13.73 5.72
C VAL A 255 -3.73 -13.37 6.37
N GLY A 256 -3.72 -12.73 7.54
CA GLY A 256 -4.93 -12.21 8.18
C GLY A 256 -5.70 -11.24 7.26
N SER A 257 -4.99 -10.30 6.65
CA SER A 257 -5.56 -9.31 5.72
C SER A 257 -6.19 -9.96 4.48
N LEU A 258 -5.50 -10.92 3.87
CA LEU A 258 -6.01 -11.66 2.71
C LEU A 258 -7.25 -12.48 3.07
N LEU A 259 -7.21 -13.21 4.18
CA LEU A 259 -8.36 -13.99 4.66
C LEU A 259 -9.58 -13.09 4.87
N CYS A 260 -9.39 -11.93 5.50
CA CYS A 260 -10.49 -11.00 5.71
C CYS A 260 -11.03 -10.43 4.39
N VAL A 261 -10.17 -10.11 3.42
CA VAL A 261 -10.63 -9.70 2.07
C VAL A 261 -11.56 -10.75 1.44
N PHE A 262 -11.20 -12.04 1.52
CA PHE A 262 -12.01 -13.12 0.96
C PHE A 262 -13.30 -13.39 1.75
N ILE A 263 -13.32 -13.14 3.05
CA ILE A 263 -14.51 -13.32 3.92
C ILE A 263 -15.46 -12.12 3.84
N THR A 264 -14.93 -10.91 3.84
CA THR A 264 -15.69 -9.66 3.87
C THR A 264 -16.41 -9.40 2.54
N ALA A 265 -15.78 -9.73 1.41
CA ALA A 265 -16.37 -9.56 0.09
C ALA A 265 -17.75 -10.25 -0.09
N PRO A 266 -17.92 -11.55 0.24
CA PRO A 266 -19.24 -12.20 0.20
C PRO A 266 -20.17 -11.75 1.34
N LEU A 267 -19.63 -11.44 2.52
CA LEU A 267 -20.43 -11.07 3.69
C LEU A 267 -21.16 -9.72 3.51
N ILE A 268 -20.48 -8.73 2.93
CA ILE A 268 -21.07 -7.44 2.57
C ILE A 268 -22.14 -7.59 1.48
N ARG A 269 -21.94 -8.53 0.55
CA ARG A 269 -22.86 -8.73 -0.57
C ARG A 269 -24.20 -9.32 -0.13
N ASN A 270 -24.20 -10.16 0.90
CA ASN A 270 -25.36 -11.01 1.20
C ASN A 270 -26.02 -10.76 2.57
N THR A 271 -25.30 -10.24 3.59
CA THR A 271 -25.76 -10.44 4.98
C THR A 271 -25.60 -9.25 5.93
N VAL A 272 -24.54 -8.44 5.82
CA VAL A 272 -24.20 -7.46 6.88
C VAL A 272 -24.06 -6.03 6.34
N ARG A 273 -24.59 -5.05 7.09
CA ARG A 273 -24.40 -3.63 6.80
C ARG A 273 -22.92 -3.25 6.95
N PRO A 274 -22.28 -2.58 5.97
CA PRO A 274 -20.87 -2.22 6.02
C PRO A 274 -20.46 -1.44 7.28
N THR A 275 -21.35 -0.58 7.79
CA THR A 275 -21.10 0.25 8.98
C THR A 275 -20.95 -0.57 10.26
N THR A 276 -21.77 -1.61 10.44
CA THR A 276 -21.71 -2.49 11.62
C THR A 276 -20.43 -3.32 11.62
N LEU A 277 -20.03 -3.81 10.44
CA LEU A 277 -18.80 -4.58 10.27
C LEU A 277 -17.56 -3.71 10.52
N LEU A 278 -17.57 -2.47 10.05
CA LEU A 278 -16.50 -1.50 10.31
C LEU A 278 -16.36 -1.18 11.81
N MET A 279 -17.48 -0.94 12.52
CA MET A 279 -17.46 -0.73 13.97
C MET A 279 -16.89 -1.94 14.71
N LEU A 280 -17.31 -3.16 14.34
CA LEU A 280 -16.81 -4.40 14.91
C LEU A 280 -15.29 -4.55 14.72
N TYR A 281 -14.79 -4.32 13.49
CA TYR A 281 -13.36 -4.42 13.20
C TYR A 281 -12.54 -3.38 13.95
N THR A 282 -13.04 -2.16 14.11
CA THR A 282 -12.35 -1.17 14.94
C THR A 282 -12.30 -1.53 16.41
N PHE A 283 -13.38 -2.10 16.95
CA PHE A 283 -13.41 -2.54 18.34
C PHE A 283 -12.45 -3.70 18.60
N ILE A 284 -12.42 -4.70 17.70
CA ILE A 284 -11.45 -5.81 17.77
C ILE A 284 -10.01 -5.28 17.65
N SER A 285 -9.76 -4.34 16.73
CA SER A 285 -8.43 -3.71 16.57
C SER A 285 -7.99 -2.98 17.83
N PHE A 286 -8.91 -2.26 18.48
CA PHE A 286 -8.64 -1.54 19.72
C PHE A 286 -8.25 -2.50 20.84
N ILE A 287 -9.00 -3.60 21.02
CA ILE A 287 -8.68 -4.62 22.02
C ILE A 287 -7.31 -5.23 21.72
N ALA A 288 -7.05 -5.60 20.46
CA ALA A 288 -5.78 -6.20 20.07
C ALA A 288 -4.59 -5.28 20.37
N LEU A 289 -4.70 -3.99 20.00
CA LEU A 289 -3.69 -2.97 20.32
C LEU A 289 -3.50 -2.80 21.83
N PHE A 290 -4.59 -2.70 22.58
CA PHE A 290 -4.52 -2.56 24.03
C PHE A 290 -3.83 -3.76 24.70
N THR A 291 -4.16 -4.98 24.29
CA THR A 291 -3.53 -6.21 24.80
C THR A 291 -2.03 -6.27 24.47
N VAL A 292 -1.63 -5.91 23.24
CA VAL A 292 -0.21 -5.95 22.86
C VAL A 292 0.63 -4.93 23.61
N CYS A 293 0.03 -3.78 23.97
CA CYS A 293 0.69 -2.73 24.75
C CYS A 293 0.87 -3.12 26.23
N LEU A 294 -0.07 -3.86 26.81
CA LEU A 294 0.01 -4.30 28.21
C LEU A 294 0.91 -5.53 28.40
N HIS A 295 0.87 -6.48 27.47
CA HIS A 295 1.55 -7.77 27.59
C HIS A 295 2.29 -8.15 26.30
N PRO A 296 3.45 -7.52 26.00
CA PRO A 296 4.22 -7.78 24.77
C PRO A 296 5.00 -9.10 24.85
N THR A 297 4.29 -10.22 25.03
CA THR A 297 4.87 -11.56 25.01
C THR A 297 4.90 -12.12 23.59
N PHE A 298 5.78 -13.09 23.34
CA PHE A 298 5.95 -13.76 22.04
C PHE A 298 4.61 -14.17 21.39
N TYR A 299 3.76 -14.89 22.13
CA TYR A 299 2.48 -15.38 21.61
C TYR A 299 1.46 -14.27 21.37
N VAL A 300 1.43 -13.27 22.25
CA VAL A 300 0.50 -12.14 22.13
C VAL A 300 0.81 -11.33 20.88
N VAL A 301 2.08 -11.10 20.54
CA VAL A 301 2.48 -10.38 19.32
C VAL A 301 2.12 -11.15 18.04
N ILE A 302 2.24 -12.48 18.05
CA ILE A 302 1.82 -13.32 16.91
C ILE A 302 0.30 -13.24 16.70
N ILE A 303 -0.48 -13.39 17.77
CA ILE A 303 -1.95 -13.28 17.70
C ILE A 303 -2.34 -11.87 17.27
N PHE A 304 -1.71 -10.85 17.82
CA PHE A 304 -1.91 -9.45 17.46
C PHE A 304 -1.65 -9.21 15.97
N ALA A 305 -0.53 -9.70 15.43
CA ALA A 305 -0.21 -9.56 14.00
C ALA A 305 -1.33 -10.11 13.12
N PHE A 306 -1.83 -11.32 13.42
CA PHE A 306 -2.91 -11.94 12.68
C PHE A 306 -4.23 -11.17 12.82
N VAL A 307 -4.62 -10.80 14.05
CA VAL A 307 -5.90 -10.13 14.33
C VAL A 307 -5.94 -8.73 13.72
N ILE A 308 -4.88 -7.94 13.87
CA ILE A 308 -4.78 -6.62 13.23
C ILE A 308 -4.71 -6.74 11.71
N GLY A 309 -4.04 -7.78 11.20
CA GLY A 309 -4.10 -8.12 9.78
C GLY A 309 -5.53 -8.31 9.31
N PHE A 310 -6.28 -9.14 10.02
CA PHE A 310 -7.68 -9.45 9.71
C PHE A 310 -8.57 -8.20 9.77
N THR A 311 -8.46 -7.37 10.80
CA THR A 311 -9.31 -6.19 10.96
C THR A 311 -8.90 -5.00 10.10
N SER A 312 -7.71 -5.04 9.49
CA SER A 312 -7.22 -4.00 8.57
C SER A 312 -7.84 -4.04 7.17
N ALA A 313 -8.53 -5.13 6.82
CA ALA A 313 -9.12 -5.37 5.50
C ALA A 313 -10.40 -4.56 5.26
#